data_AF-A0A3B9IT04-F1
#
_entry.id   AF-A0A3B9IT04-F1
#
_cell.length_a   1.000
_cell.length_b   1.000
_cell.length_c   1.000
_cell.angle_alpha   90.00
_cell.angle_beta   90.00
_cell.angle_gamma   90.00
#
_symmetry.space_group_name_H-M   'P 1'
#
loop_
_entity.id
_entity.type
_entity.pdbx_description
1 polymer ?
#
loop_
_entity_poly.entity_id
_entity_poly.type
_entity_poly.pdbx_seq_one_letter_code
_entity_poly.pdbx_strand_id
1 'polypeptide(L)'
;LIAPEPMTAPVARLVAEAHTIETAAGILAAVAGEDATAEECGLKPADLQRAGRLRERLEMLSIASERDGSAPTLAEIAADCGVSVSTMQRLFRAAYGTSIAGWLRGRRLDHAHADIAAGRCSIAEAAFHAGYGDVANFTTAFRRRFGVTPGRLARQA
;
A
#
# COMPACT_ATOMS: atom_id res chain seq x y z
N LEU A 1 -22.84 15.64 -43.74
CA LEU A 1 -21.63 14.80 -43.60
C LEU A 1 -20.43 15.66 -43.92
N ILE A 2 -19.69 16.10 -42.90
CA ILE A 2 -18.40 16.77 -43.04
C ILE A 2 -17.42 15.85 -42.32
N ALA A 3 -16.55 15.20 -43.07
CA ALA A 3 -15.44 14.46 -42.48
C ALA A 3 -14.37 15.47 -42.03
N PRO A 4 -13.85 15.40 -40.81
CA PRO A 4 -12.75 16.27 -40.40
C PRO A 4 -11.45 15.85 -41.10
N GLU A 5 -10.84 16.80 -41.80
CA GLU A 5 -9.51 16.73 -42.40
C GLU A 5 -8.41 16.39 -41.36
N PRO A 6 -7.32 15.72 -41.77
CA PRO A 6 -6.24 15.33 -40.86
C PRO A 6 -5.47 16.56 -40.38
N MET A 7 -5.50 16.80 -39.06
CA MET A 7 -4.71 17.85 -38.41
C MET A 7 -3.23 17.72 -38.77
N THR A 8 -2.68 18.76 -39.39
CA THR A 8 -1.27 18.89 -39.74
C THR A 8 -0.36 18.81 -38.51
N ALA A 9 0.71 18.02 -38.63
CA ALA A 9 1.67 17.64 -37.60
C ALA A 9 2.33 18.74 -36.73
N PRO A 10 2.41 20.04 -37.09
CA PRO A 10 3.03 21.04 -36.22
C PRO A 10 2.19 21.40 -34.97
N VAL A 11 0.86 21.34 -35.05
CA VAL A 11 -0.03 21.74 -33.95
C VAL A 11 -0.04 20.68 -32.83
N ALA A 12 0.08 19.39 -33.19
CA ALA A 12 0.21 18.30 -32.24
C ALA A 12 1.50 18.38 -31.41
N ARG A 13 2.56 18.97 -31.98
CA ARG A 13 3.87 19.13 -31.32
C ARG A 13 3.89 20.27 -30.31
N LEU A 14 3.10 21.32 -30.54
CA LEU A 14 2.96 22.44 -29.61
C LEU A 14 2.16 22.07 -28.34
N VAL A 15 1.23 21.11 -28.44
CA VAL A 15 0.49 20.54 -27.29
C VAL A 15 1.36 19.56 -26.49
N ALA A 16 2.40 18.98 -27.08
CA ALA A 16 3.36 18.12 -26.39
C ALA A 16 4.46 18.87 -25.63
N GLU A 17 4.71 20.15 -25.96
CA GLU A 17 5.74 20.98 -25.29
C GLU A 17 5.22 21.76 -24.06
N ALA A 18 3.91 21.73 -23.79
CA ALA A 18 3.30 22.49 -22.69
C ALA A 18 3.29 21.77 -21.30
N HIS A 19 3.92 20.60 -21.16
CA HIS A 19 3.93 19.83 -19.90
C HIS A 19 5.15 20.09 -18.98
N THR A 20 6.01 21.04 -19.35
CA THR A 20 7.25 21.34 -18.60
C THR A 20 7.06 22.43 -17.53
N ILE A 21 6.01 23.26 -17.63
CA ILE A 21 5.73 24.30 -16.63
C ILE A 21 4.99 23.71 -15.41
N GLU A 22 4.31 22.57 -15.55
CA GLU A 22 3.61 21.90 -14.44
C GLU A 22 4.58 21.12 -13.52
N THR A 23 5.78 20.78 -14.01
CA THR A 23 6.80 20.03 -13.26
C THR A 23 7.73 20.91 -12.43
N ALA A 24 7.75 22.23 -12.62
CA ALA A 24 8.61 23.13 -11.85
C ALA A 24 8.05 23.44 -10.44
N ALA A 25 6.73 23.45 -10.25
CA ALA A 25 6.12 23.72 -8.95
C ALA A 25 6.30 22.57 -7.95
N GLY A 26 6.38 21.32 -8.43
CA GLY A 26 6.58 20.14 -7.58
C GLY A 26 8.00 20.05 -6.98
N ILE A 27 9.00 20.57 -7.68
CA ILE A 27 10.40 20.53 -7.24
C ILE A 27 10.68 21.66 -6.24
N LEU A 28 10.05 22.83 -6.36
CA LEU A 28 10.22 23.91 -5.38
C LEU A 28 9.60 23.59 -4.01
N ALA A 29 8.50 22.84 -3.97
CA ALA A 29 7.89 22.38 -2.71
C ALA A 29 8.71 21.28 -2.00
N ALA A 30 9.68 20.65 -2.70
CA ALA A 30 10.53 19.62 -2.11
C ALA A 30 11.75 20.20 -1.36
N VAL A 31 12.07 21.49 -1.55
CA VAL A 31 13.24 22.14 -0.93
C VAL A 31 12.83 23.10 0.20
N ALA A 32 11.58 23.57 0.21
CA ALA A 32 11.01 24.27 1.36
C ALA A 32 10.56 23.23 2.39
N GLY A 33 11.45 22.89 3.31
CA GLY A 33 11.09 22.27 4.59
C GLY A 33 10.25 23.25 5.40
N GLU A 34 9.02 23.48 4.97
CA GLU A 34 8.03 24.27 5.70
C GLU A 34 6.92 23.33 6.15
N ASP A 35 6.71 23.35 7.46
CA ASP A 35 5.69 22.63 8.19
C ASP A 35 4.32 22.86 7.54
N ALA A 36 3.86 21.90 6.75
CA ALA A 36 2.48 21.86 6.29
C ALA A 36 1.58 21.49 7.47
N THR A 37 1.21 22.54 8.19
CA THR A 37 0.08 22.64 9.09
C THR A 37 -1.15 21.97 8.52
N ALA A 38 -1.96 21.43 9.43
CA ALA A 38 -3.20 20.74 9.14
C ALA A 38 -4.21 21.67 8.46
N GLU A 39 -4.25 21.71 7.12
CA GLU A 39 -5.35 22.32 6.37
C GLU A 39 -5.79 21.43 5.19
N GLU A 40 -7.11 21.17 5.21
CA GLU A 40 -7.99 20.67 4.15
C GLU A 40 -8.01 19.17 3.84
N CYS A 41 -9.13 18.55 4.25
CA CYS A 41 -9.58 17.21 3.88
C CYS A 41 -9.78 17.12 2.36
N GLY A 42 -8.72 16.75 1.65
CA GLY A 42 -8.76 16.43 0.23
C GLY A 42 -7.40 15.98 -0.25
N LEU A 43 -7.10 14.68 -0.17
CA LEU A 43 -5.91 14.16 -0.85
C LEU A 43 -5.98 14.57 -2.32
N LYS A 44 -4.93 15.21 -2.83
CA LYS A 44 -4.83 15.58 -4.24
C LYS A 44 -4.90 14.30 -5.10
N PRO A 45 -5.41 14.35 -6.35
CA PRO A 45 -5.48 13.18 -7.23
C PRO A 45 -4.13 12.44 -7.38
N ALA A 46 -3.03 13.19 -7.43
CA ALA A 46 -1.67 12.62 -7.47
C ALA A 46 -1.31 11.83 -6.19
N ASP A 47 -1.77 12.27 -5.03
CA ASP A 47 -1.52 11.59 -3.75
C ASP A 47 -2.39 10.35 -3.59
N LEU A 48 -3.61 10.36 -4.12
CA LEU A 48 -4.44 9.16 -4.23
C LEU A 48 -3.80 8.12 -5.16
N GLN A 49 -3.27 8.56 -6.30
CA GLN A 49 -2.57 7.68 -7.23
C GLN A 49 -1.30 7.08 -6.58
N ARG A 50 -0.53 7.89 -5.86
CA ARG A 50 0.63 7.43 -5.06
C ARG A 50 0.21 6.42 -3.99
N ALA A 51 -0.86 6.71 -3.24
CA ALA A 51 -1.39 5.80 -2.24
C ALA A 51 -1.87 4.48 -2.84
N GLY A 52 -2.41 4.50 -4.06
CA GLY A 52 -2.75 3.30 -4.83
C GLY A 52 -1.53 2.44 -5.14
N ARG A 53 -0.48 3.03 -5.71
CA ARG A 53 0.79 2.33 -5.98
C ARG A 53 1.44 1.77 -4.71
N LEU A 54 1.40 2.54 -3.62
CA LEU A 54 1.88 2.09 -2.31
C LEU A 54 1.13 0.84 -1.85
N ARG A 55 -0.20 0.83 -1.96
CA ARG A 55 -1.00 -0.33 -1.58
C ARG A 55 -0.64 -1.57 -2.39
N GLU A 56 -0.49 -1.44 -3.71
CA GLU A 56 -0.11 -2.56 -4.58
C GLU A 56 1.24 -3.17 -4.18
N ARG A 57 2.25 -2.33 -3.89
CA ARG A 57 3.55 -2.82 -3.44
C ARG A 57 3.51 -3.44 -2.05
N LEU A 58 2.75 -2.86 -1.13
CA LEU A 58 2.57 -3.41 0.22
C LEU A 58 1.78 -4.73 0.21
N GLU A 59 0.88 -4.91 -0.76
CA GLU A 59 0.15 -6.17 -0.95
C GLU A 59 1.10 -7.32 -1.27
N MET A 60 2.05 -7.10 -2.19
CA MET A 60 3.09 -8.08 -2.51
C MET A 60 3.92 -8.45 -1.27
N LEU A 61 4.20 -7.49 -0.39
CA LEU A 61 4.88 -7.75 0.88
C LEU A 61 4.06 -8.53 1.89
N SER A 62 2.74 -8.41 1.85
CA SER A 62 1.88 -9.15 2.78
C SER A 62 1.86 -10.65 2.50
N ILE A 63 2.15 -11.03 1.25
CA ILE A 63 2.19 -12.42 0.76
C ILE A 63 3.61 -12.98 0.86
N ALA A 64 4.64 -12.15 0.65
CA ALA A 64 6.03 -12.57 0.76
C ALA A 64 6.38 -12.95 2.20
N SER A 65 6.89 -14.17 2.38
CA SER A 65 7.47 -14.60 3.65
C SER A 65 8.74 -13.79 3.92
N GLU A 66 8.90 -13.23 5.12
CA GLU A 66 10.08 -12.45 5.52
C GLU A 66 11.41 -13.22 5.34
N ARG A 67 11.35 -14.55 5.19
CA ARG A 67 12.51 -15.42 5.02
C ARG A 67 13.07 -15.49 3.62
N ASP A 68 12.32 -15.10 2.58
CA ASP A 68 12.79 -15.30 1.21
C ASP A 68 13.83 -14.25 0.80
N GLY A 69 14.07 -13.23 1.64
CA GLY A 69 15.07 -12.17 1.41
C GLY A 69 14.80 -11.27 0.19
N SER A 70 13.89 -11.68 -0.68
CA SER A 70 13.48 -11.02 -1.92
C SER A 70 12.34 -10.02 -1.72
N ALA A 71 11.83 -9.87 -0.50
CA ALA A 71 10.76 -8.95 -0.18
C ALA A 71 11.30 -7.52 -0.09
N PRO A 72 10.80 -6.55 -0.88
CA PRO A 72 11.28 -5.17 -0.82
C PRO A 72 11.05 -4.54 0.56
N THR A 73 12.04 -3.83 1.06
CA THR A 73 11.94 -3.08 2.31
C THR A 73 10.98 -1.90 2.17
N LEU A 74 10.47 -1.39 3.29
CA LEU A 74 9.67 -0.14 3.28
C LEU A 74 10.45 1.05 2.70
N ALA A 75 11.78 1.05 2.81
CA ALA A 75 12.63 2.08 2.21
C ALA A 75 12.66 1.98 0.69
N GLU A 76 12.78 0.76 0.14
CA GLU A 76 12.74 0.52 -1.30
C GLU A 76 11.37 0.89 -1.88
N ILE A 77 10.27 0.54 -1.20
CA ILE A 77 8.92 0.94 -1.63
C ILE A 77 8.76 2.47 -1.64
N ALA A 78 9.29 3.15 -0.62
CA ALA A 78 9.24 4.61 -0.56
C ALA A 78 10.05 5.25 -1.70
N ALA A 79 11.25 4.73 -1.97
CA ALA A 79 12.12 5.17 -3.06
C ALA A 79 11.46 4.96 -4.44
N ASP A 80 10.88 3.79 -4.69
CA ASP A 80 10.13 3.46 -5.92
C ASP A 80 8.94 4.42 -6.14
N CYS A 81 8.36 4.94 -5.05
CA CYS A 81 7.25 5.87 -5.10
C CYS A 81 7.68 7.36 -5.11
N GLY A 82 8.99 7.63 -5.05
CA GLY A 82 9.54 8.98 -5.05
C GLY A 82 9.23 9.79 -3.78
N VAL A 83 9.08 9.12 -2.63
CA VAL A 83 8.74 9.76 -1.34
C VAL A 83 9.66 9.25 -0.23
N SER A 84 9.79 10.04 0.84
CA SER A 84 10.43 9.55 2.07
C SER A 84 9.52 8.55 2.79
N VAL A 85 10.10 7.71 3.66
CA VAL A 85 9.32 6.75 4.48
C VAL A 85 8.29 7.46 5.35
N SER A 86 8.64 8.61 5.93
CA SER A 86 7.72 9.41 6.76
C SER A 86 6.54 9.95 5.94
N THR A 87 6.81 10.46 4.73
CA THR A 87 5.75 10.92 3.81
C THR A 87 4.89 9.74 3.35
N MET A 88 5.48 8.59 3.05
CA MET A 88 4.78 7.37 2.70
C MET A 88 3.80 6.95 3.81
N GLN A 89 4.25 6.93 5.07
CA GLN A 89 3.39 6.58 6.21
C GLN A 89 2.24 7.58 6.39
N ARG A 90 2.50 8.88 6.24
CA ARG A 90 1.48 9.93 6.33
C ARG A 90 0.44 9.81 5.22
N LEU A 91 0.89 9.69 3.97
CA LEU A 91 0.03 9.51 2.80
C LEU A 91 -0.84 8.26 2.92
N PHE A 92 -0.24 7.14 3.31
CA PHE A 92 -0.97 5.88 3.49
C PHE A 92 -2.02 5.99 4.58
N ARG A 93 -1.68 6.60 5.73
CA ARG A 93 -2.65 6.83 6.81
C ARG A 93 -3.78 7.76 6.38
N ALA A 94 -3.48 8.82 5.64
CA ALA A 94 -4.47 9.76 5.17
C ALA A 94 -5.42 9.12 4.13
N ALA A 95 -4.91 8.22 3.28
CA ALA A 95 -5.70 7.51 2.28
C ALA A 95 -6.52 6.33 2.85
N TYR A 96 -5.97 5.57 3.81
CA TYR A 96 -6.55 4.28 4.25
C TYR A 96 -6.94 4.24 5.74
N GLY A 97 -6.75 5.33 6.47
CA GLY A 97 -7.14 5.44 7.89
C GLY A 97 -6.30 4.60 8.86
N THR A 98 -5.24 3.93 8.40
CA THR A 98 -4.40 3.04 9.22
C THR A 98 -2.92 3.19 8.87
N SER A 99 -2.03 2.77 9.78
CA SER A 99 -0.60 2.72 9.47
C SER A 99 -0.29 1.54 8.55
N ILE A 100 0.80 1.66 7.79
CA ILE A 100 1.31 0.60 6.92
C ILE A 100 1.51 -0.71 7.71
N ALA A 101 2.14 -0.64 8.88
CA ALA A 101 2.34 -1.81 9.74
C ALA A 101 1.03 -2.43 10.24
N GLY A 102 0.04 -1.59 10.59
CA GLY A 102 -1.29 -2.06 10.99
C GLY A 102 -2.03 -2.75 9.84
N TRP A 103 -1.91 -2.18 8.63
CA TRP A 103 -2.47 -2.74 7.41
C TRP A 103 -1.83 -4.08 7.04
N LEU A 104 -0.50 -4.15 6.99
CA LEU A 104 0.27 -5.38 6.73
C LEU A 104 -0.10 -6.50 7.71
N ARG A 105 -0.16 -6.18 9.00
CA ARG A 105 -0.60 -7.14 10.03
C ARG A 105 -2.00 -7.65 9.77
N GLY A 106 -2.92 -6.78 9.35
CA GLY A 106 -4.27 -7.16 8.95
C GLY A 106 -4.29 -8.09 7.74
N ARG A 107 -3.54 -7.77 6.69
CA ARG A 107 -3.44 -8.60 5.48
C ARG A 107 -2.83 -9.98 5.77
N ARG A 108 -1.78 -10.02 6.59
CA ARG A 108 -1.17 -11.28 7.04
C ARG A 108 -2.14 -12.16 7.83
N LEU A 109 -3.01 -11.56 8.66
CA LEU A 109 -4.09 -12.29 9.32
C LEU A 109 -5.15 -12.79 8.33
N ASP A 110 -5.46 -12.04 7.27
CA ASP A 110 -6.39 -12.47 6.21
C ASP A 110 -5.84 -13.71 5.47
N HIS A 111 -4.55 -13.71 5.12
CA HIS A 111 -3.89 -14.86 4.51
C HIS A 111 -3.89 -16.08 5.44
N ALA A 112 -3.52 -15.88 6.72
CA ALA A 112 -3.57 -16.94 7.72
C ALA A 112 -4.99 -17.51 7.89
N HIS A 113 -6.02 -16.67 7.87
CA HIS A 113 -7.42 -17.13 7.91
C HIS A 113 -7.74 -18.00 6.70
N ALA A 114 -7.39 -17.55 5.49
CA ALA A 114 -7.64 -18.30 4.27
C ALA A 114 -6.91 -19.65 4.25
N ASP A 115 -5.69 -19.72 4.78
CA ASP A 115 -4.91 -20.96 4.84
C ASP A 115 -5.47 -21.95 5.86
N ILE A 116 -5.85 -21.47 7.06
CA ILE A 116 -6.46 -22.31 8.09
C ILE A 116 -7.82 -22.82 7.60
N ALA A 117 -8.66 -21.97 7.02
CA ALA A 117 -9.98 -22.35 6.50
C ALA A 117 -9.90 -23.38 5.36
N ALA A 118 -8.77 -23.48 4.68
CA ALA A 118 -8.53 -24.45 3.63
C ALA A 118 -7.70 -25.66 4.08
N GLY A 119 -7.38 -25.76 5.38
CA GLY A 119 -6.55 -26.84 5.92
C GLY A 119 -5.11 -26.87 5.37
N ARG A 120 -4.60 -25.75 4.82
CA ARG A 120 -3.29 -25.68 4.18
C ARG A 120 -2.11 -25.59 5.16
N CYS A 121 -2.36 -25.20 6.39
CA CYS A 121 -1.34 -25.08 7.41
C CYS A 121 -1.91 -25.30 8.82
N SER A 122 -1.03 -25.66 9.75
CA SER A 122 -1.33 -25.69 11.17
C SER A 122 -1.45 -24.27 11.74
N ILE A 123 -2.08 -24.15 12.91
CA ILE A 123 -2.21 -22.86 13.62
C ILE A 123 -0.84 -22.25 13.93
N ALA A 124 0.16 -23.10 14.23
CA ALA A 124 1.52 -22.66 14.54
C ALA A 124 2.22 -22.08 13.29
N GLU A 125 2.09 -22.76 12.14
CA GLU A 125 2.62 -22.27 10.86
C GLU A 125 1.90 -20.98 10.43
N ALA A 126 0.58 -20.91 10.59
CA ALA A 126 -0.20 -19.70 10.30
C ALA A 126 0.25 -18.51 11.16
N ALA A 127 0.49 -18.73 12.46
CA ALA A 127 1.01 -17.69 13.35
C ALA A 127 2.40 -17.22 12.91
N PHE A 128 3.28 -18.17 12.58
CA PHE A 128 4.63 -17.88 12.10
C PHE A 128 4.62 -17.09 10.79
N HIS A 129 3.86 -17.53 9.78
CA HIS A 129 3.72 -16.82 8.49
C HIS A 129 3.10 -15.43 8.66
N ALA A 130 2.18 -15.27 9.62
CA ALA A 130 1.60 -13.97 9.92
C ALA A 130 2.54 -13.02 10.69
N GLY A 131 3.75 -13.48 11.06
CA GLY A 131 4.77 -12.69 11.76
C GLY A 131 4.54 -12.57 13.26
N TYR A 132 3.91 -13.55 13.89
CA TYR A 132 3.74 -13.61 15.34
C TYR A 132 4.81 -14.50 15.98
N GLY A 133 5.45 -14.00 17.05
CA GLY A 133 6.46 -14.75 17.80
C GLY A 133 5.89 -15.92 18.60
N ASP A 134 4.59 -15.91 18.89
CA ASP A 134 3.91 -16.99 19.60
C ASP A 134 2.43 -17.12 19.18
N VAL A 135 1.90 -18.33 19.36
CA VAL A 135 0.54 -18.72 18.96
C VAL A 135 -0.54 -18.03 19.82
N ALA A 136 -0.25 -17.63 21.06
CA ALA A 136 -1.22 -17.02 21.94
C ALA A 136 -1.55 -15.57 21.51
N ASN A 137 -0.53 -14.81 21.16
CA ASN A 137 -0.65 -13.47 20.59
C ASN A 137 -1.36 -13.51 19.23
N PHE A 138 -1.01 -14.46 18.38
CA PHE A 138 -1.72 -14.70 17.12
C PHE A 138 -3.19 -15.00 17.37
N THR A 139 -3.51 -15.94 18.26
CA THR A 139 -4.89 -16.33 18.57
C THR A 139 -5.73 -15.15 19.07
N THR A 140 -5.15 -14.28 19.91
CA THR A 140 -5.80 -13.09 20.42
C THR A 140 -6.10 -12.08 19.30
N ALA A 141 -5.10 -11.80 18.45
CA ALA A 141 -5.27 -10.89 17.31
C ALA A 141 -6.24 -11.44 16.25
N PHE A 142 -6.15 -12.74 15.96
CA PHE A 142 -7.05 -13.45 15.04
C PHE A 142 -8.50 -13.37 15.52
N ARG A 143 -8.75 -13.69 16.79
CA ARG A 143 -10.09 -13.58 17.39
C ARG A 143 -10.61 -12.15 17.37
N ARG A 144 -9.75 -11.16 17.65
CA ARG A 144 -10.13 -9.75 17.57
C ARG A 144 -10.56 -9.32 16.16
N ARG A 145 -9.95 -9.88 15.12
CA ARG A 145 -10.25 -9.54 13.72
C ARG A 145 -11.46 -10.31 13.16
N PHE A 146 -11.56 -11.61 13.45
CA PHE A 146 -12.54 -12.51 12.80
C PHE A 146 -13.66 -12.99 13.73
N GLY A 147 -13.63 -12.65 15.03
CA GLY A 147 -14.64 -13.06 16.01
C GLY A 147 -14.57 -14.53 16.44
N VAL A 148 -13.72 -15.34 15.82
CA VAL A 148 -13.52 -16.77 16.12
C VAL A 148 -12.05 -17.08 16.39
N THR A 149 -11.77 -18.16 17.13
CA THR A 149 -10.39 -18.63 17.31
C THR A 149 -9.93 -19.45 16.10
N PRO A 150 -8.62 -19.46 15.78
CA PRO A 150 -8.09 -20.26 14.69
C PRO A 150 -8.39 -21.76 14.86
N GLY A 151 -8.34 -22.29 16.09
CA GLY A 151 -8.71 -23.69 16.36
C GLY A 151 -10.20 -24.01 16.29
N ARG A 152 -11.08 -23.00 16.34
CA ARG A 152 -12.50 -23.20 16.01
C ARG A 152 -12.67 -23.25 14.49
N LEU A 153 -12.04 -22.34 13.77
CA LEU A 153 -12.06 -22.30 12.30
C LEU A 153 -11.50 -23.60 11.70
N ALA A 154 -10.35 -24.08 12.20
CA ALA A 154 -9.70 -25.30 11.73
C ALA A 154 -10.54 -26.59 11.92
N ARG A 155 -11.49 -26.59 12.87
CA ARG A 155 -12.41 -27.72 13.08
C ARG A 155 -13.63 -27.69 12.14
N GLN A 156 -13.83 -26.58 11.46
CA GLN A 156 -14.94 -26.35 10.55
C GLN A 156 -14.54 -26.49 9.07
N ALA A 157 -13.24 -26.57 8.80
CA ALA A 157 -12.64 -26.87 7.50
C ALA A 157 -12.56 -28.39 7.29
#